data_AF-A0A947MP61-F1
#
_entry.id   AF-A0A947MP61-F1
#
_cell.length_a   1.000
_cell.length_b   1.000
_cell.length_c   1.000
_cell.angle_alpha   90.00
_cell.angle_beta   90.00
_cell.angle_gamma   90.00
#
_symmetry.space_group_name_H-M   'P 1'
#
loop_
_entity.id
_entity.type
_entity.pdbx_description
1 polymer ?
#
loop_
_entity_poly.entity_id
_entity_poly.type
_entity_poly.pdbx_seq_one_letter_code
_entity_poly.pdbx_strand_id
1 'polypeptide(L)'
;MRGLVLTLWLLPSVALAYPEFQKFSQVTSGRGVNCAMCHAHPDGPDGVKAGQIGSLDAAALDRLNQARIAFEPGLSVDSPILNAFGDEIIKTVGKKAVLAMRADPAALATAMILTDLDGDGIMDGDEYLDGTHPLDPNHGDPWKLAVVNLGRHKLDLLLLALATVLGLYGLGHILRWFGHEADVALGKGSRPKQ
;
A
#
# COMPACT_ATOMS: atom_id res chain seq x y z
N MET A 1 -10.10 -35.00 46.85
CA MET A 1 -9.03 -34.99 45.83
C MET A 1 -9.69 -34.87 44.47
N ARG A 2 -9.81 -33.65 43.92
CA ARG A 2 -10.33 -33.41 42.56
C ARG A 2 -9.16 -32.94 41.71
N GLY A 3 -8.70 -33.81 40.81
CA GLY A 3 -7.62 -33.50 39.86
C GLY A 3 -8.11 -32.50 38.83
N LEU A 4 -7.44 -31.35 38.75
CA LEU A 4 -7.63 -30.35 37.72
C LEU A 4 -6.80 -30.80 36.50
N VAL A 5 -7.46 -31.30 35.46
CA VAL A 5 -6.83 -31.60 34.17
C VAL A 5 -6.68 -30.28 33.43
N LEU A 6 -5.45 -29.77 33.38
CA LEU A 6 -5.09 -28.57 32.63
C LEU A 6 -4.94 -28.97 31.15
N THR A 7 -6.00 -28.78 30.36
CA THR A 7 -5.93 -28.90 28.89
C THR A 7 -5.09 -27.76 28.34
N LEU A 8 -3.84 -28.08 28.02
CA LEU A 8 -2.92 -27.21 27.28
C LEU A 8 -3.40 -27.13 25.84
N TRP A 9 -4.01 -26.00 25.47
CA TRP A 9 -4.33 -25.69 24.07
C TRP A 9 -3.02 -25.52 23.29
N LEU A 10 -2.72 -26.47 22.41
CA LEU A 10 -1.70 -26.34 21.39
C LEU A 10 -2.16 -25.26 20.39
N LEU A 11 -1.65 -24.04 20.56
CA LEU A 11 -1.72 -23.03 19.51
C LEU A 11 -0.90 -23.52 18.31
N PRO A 12 -1.44 -23.53 17.09
CA PRO A 12 -0.70 -23.91 15.90
C PRO A 12 0.48 -22.93 15.76
N SER A 13 1.69 -23.48 15.78
CA SER A 13 2.90 -22.73 15.47
C SER A 13 2.86 -22.38 13.99
N VAL A 14 2.33 -21.20 13.66
CA VAL A 14 2.51 -20.62 12.34
C VAL A 14 4.01 -20.43 12.17
N ALA A 15 4.62 -21.25 11.31
CA ALA A 15 6.04 -21.18 11.02
C ALA A 15 6.28 -19.89 10.21
N LEU A 16 6.58 -18.81 10.93
CA LEU A 16 6.89 -17.51 10.35
C LEU A 16 8.31 -17.56 9.80
N ALA A 17 8.47 -17.34 8.50
CA ALA A 17 9.78 -17.06 7.93
C ALA A 17 10.21 -15.67 8.40
N TYR A 18 11.30 -15.62 9.19
CA TYR A 18 11.89 -14.41 9.78
C TYR A 18 10.87 -13.52 10.52
N PRO A 19 10.33 -13.98 11.66
CA PRO A 19 9.32 -13.24 12.42
C PRO A 19 9.80 -11.87 12.91
N GLU A 20 11.12 -11.61 12.91
CA GLU A 20 11.71 -10.35 13.33
C GLU A 20 11.21 -9.17 12.49
N PHE A 21 11.09 -9.34 11.17
CA PHE A 21 10.61 -8.28 10.27
C PHE A 21 9.14 -7.97 10.45
N GLN A 22 8.30 -9.01 10.52
CA GLN A 22 6.87 -8.87 10.77
C GLN A 22 6.62 -8.23 12.13
N LYS A 23 7.30 -8.72 13.18
CA LYS A 23 7.17 -8.18 14.54
C LYS A 23 7.61 -6.72 14.60
N PHE A 24 8.71 -6.37 13.94
CA PHE A 24 9.16 -4.99 13.87
C PHE A 24 8.09 -4.11 13.21
N SER A 25 7.62 -4.48 12.02
CA SER A 25 6.59 -3.72 11.30
C SER A 25 5.30 -3.59 12.12
N GLN A 26 4.84 -4.65 12.78
CA GLN A 26 3.68 -4.61 13.70
C GLN A 26 3.87 -3.65 14.88
N VAL A 27 5.04 -3.68 15.52
CA VAL A 27 5.33 -2.83 16.68
C VAL A 27 5.46 -1.36 16.26
N THR A 28 6.10 -1.10 15.12
CA THR A 28 6.32 0.25 14.59
C THR A 28 5.01 0.88 14.10
N SER A 29 4.19 0.13 13.36
CA SER A 29 2.94 0.62 12.78
C SER A 29 1.74 0.57 13.73
N GLY A 30 1.74 -0.35 14.70
CA GLY A 30 0.56 -0.70 15.47
C GLY A 30 -0.50 -1.49 14.68
N ARG A 31 -0.22 -1.92 13.45
CA ARG A 31 -1.14 -2.67 12.57
C ARG A 31 -0.83 -4.16 12.57
N GLY A 32 -1.84 -4.97 12.25
CA GLY A 32 -1.67 -6.41 12.05
C GLY A 32 -1.03 -6.69 10.70
N VAL A 33 0.26 -7.01 10.70
CA VAL A 33 1.01 -7.42 9.48
C VAL A 33 1.06 -8.94 9.41
N ASN A 34 0.93 -9.53 8.22
CA ASN A 34 1.02 -10.98 8.00
C ASN A 34 2.13 -11.31 6.99
N CYS A 35 2.27 -12.61 6.65
CA CYS A 35 3.31 -13.04 5.72
C CYS A 35 3.06 -12.59 4.27
N ALA A 36 1.84 -12.17 3.91
CA ALA A 36 1.53 -11.74 2.54
C ALA A 36 2.32 -10.51 2.11
N MET A 37 2.91 -9.78 3.06
CA MET A 37 3.82 -8.68 2.77
C MET A 37 5.01 -9.15 1.90
N CYS A 38 5.63 -10.29 2.21
CA CYS A 38 6.82 -10.78 1.48
C CYS A 38 6.62 -12.14 0.79
N HIS A 39 5.56 -12.88 1.14
CA HIS A 39 5.31 -14.23 0.65
C HIS A 39 4.11 -14.29 -0.29
N ALA A 40 4.16 -15.24 -1.21
CA ALA A 40 3.05 -15.53 -2.11
C ALA A 40 1.78 -16.01 -1.36
N HIS A 41 1.94 -16.56 -0.16
CA HIS A 41 0.84 -17.06 0.65
C HIS A 41 0.79 -16.36 2.04
N PRO A 42 -0.40 -15.95 2.53
CA PRO A 42 -0.55 -15.19 3.77
C PRO A 42 -0.15 -15.94 5.04
N ASP A 43 -0.21 -17.28 5.02
CA ASP A 43 0.22 -18.14 6.14
C ASP A 43 1.75 -18.34 6.17
N GLY A 44 2.49 -17.80 5.20
CA GLY A 44 3.93 -18.00 5.04
C GLY A 44 4.28 -19.09 4.02
N PRO A 45 5.59 -19.36 3.83
CA PRO A 45 6.09 -20.21 2.76
C PRO A 45 5.91 -21.71 3.01
N ASP A 46 5.67 -22.13 4.25
CA ASP A 46 5.55 -23.53 4.62
C ASP A 46 4.09 -24.01 4.55
N GLY A 47 3.87 -25.14 3.88
CA GLY A 47 2.55 -25.78 3.77
C GLY A 47 2.30 -26.35 2.37
N VAL A 48 1.06 -26.75 2.11
CA VAL A 48 0.66 -27.47 0.89
C VAL A 48 -0.32 -26.68 0.03
N LYS A 49 -0.64 -25.44 0.40
CA LYS A 49 -1.48 -24.53 -0.41
C LYS A 49 -0.63 -23.85 -1.47
N ALA A 50 -1.26 -23.32 -2.51
CA ALA A 50 -0.58 -22.60 -3.58
C ALA A 50 0.32 -21.48 -3.03
N GLY A 51 1.53 -21.34 -3.59
CA GLY A 51 2.53 -20.39 -3.11
C GLY A 51 3.33 -20.87 -1.88
N GLN A 52 3.08 -22.10 -1.41
CA GLN A 52 3.84 -22.73 -0.33
C GLN A 52 4.69 -23.90 -0.86
N ILE A 53 5.80 -24.19 -0.17
CA ILE A 53 6.85 -25.13 -0.59
C ILE A 53 6.30 -26.53 -0.90
N GLY A 54 5.35 -27.03 -0.09
CA GLY A 54 4.76 -28.37 -0.26
C GLY A 54 3.75 -28.47 -1.40
N SER A 55 3.37 -27.36 -2.02
CA SER A 55 2.51 -27.33 -3.22
C SER A 55 3.29 -27.26 -4.54
N LEU A 56 4.60 -27.05 -4.47
CA LEU A 56 5.43 -26.80 -5.64
C LEU A 56 5.64 -28.08 -6.47
N ASP A 57 5.49 -27.96 -7.78
CA ASP A 57 5.90 -29.01 -8.72
C ASP A 57 7.42 -29.03 -8.93
N ALA A 58 7.92 -29.99 -9.70
CA ALA A 58 9.36 -30.15 -9.94
C ALA A 58 10.00 -28.91 -10.58
N ALA A 59 9.30 -28.26 -11.53
CA ALA A 59 9.81 -27.07 -12.21
C ALA A 59 9.87 -25.85 -11.26
N ALA A 60 8.86 -25.68 -10.41
CA ALA A 60 8.84 -24.65 -9.39
C ALA A 60 9.89 -24.90 -8.30
N LEU A 61 10.14 -26.15 -7.91
CA LEU A 61 11.23 -26.51 -7.00
C LEU A 61 12.60 -26.18 -7.61
N ASP A 62 12.80 -26.42 -8.90
CA ASP A 62 14.04 -26.04 -9.59
C ASP A 62 14.21 -24.51 -9.65
N ARG A 63 13.16 -23.75 -9.97
CA ARG A 63 13.17 -22.28 -9.88
C ARG A 63 13.49 -21.80 -8.46
N LEU A 64 12.88 -22.41 -7.45
CA LEU A 64 13.18 -22.09 -6.05
C LEU A 64 14.64 -22.40 -5.69
N ASN A 65 15.20 -23.49 -6.20
CA ASN A 65 16.62 -23.81 -5.99
C ASN A 65 17.53 -22.81 -6.69
N GLN A 66 17.18 -22.33 -7.89
CA GLN A 66 17.89 -21.24 -8.56
C GLN A 66 17.80 -19.92 -7.77
N ALA A 67 16.60 -19.56 -7.32
CA ALA A 67 16.35 -18.39 -6.47
C ALA A 67 17.21 -18.39 -5.20
N ARG A 68 17.43 -19.56 -4.59
CA ARG A 68 18.26 -19.70 -3.39
C ARG A 68 19.74 -19.37 -3.61
N ILE A 69 20.22 -19.34 -4.86
CA ILE A 69 21.61 -19.02 -5.23
C ILE A 69 21.85 -17.51 -5.25
N ALA A 70 20.79 -16.68 -5.26
CA ALA A 70 20.86 -15.22 -5.21
C ALA A 70 21.32 -14.70 -3.83
N PHE A 71 22.59 -14.94 -3.50
CA PHE A 71 23.19 -14.47 -2.25
C PHE A 71 23.55 -12.99 -2.29
N GLU A 72 23.96 -12.49 -3.46
CA GLU A 72 24.39 -11.12 -3.69
C GLU A 72 23.31 -10.31 -4.45
N PRO A 73 23.27 -8.97 -4.32
CA PRO A 73 22.33 -8.10 -5.02
C PRO A 73 22.44 -8.18 -6.55
N GLY A 74 21.37 -7.77 -7.24
CA GLY A 74 21.34 -7.57 -8.69
C GLY A 74 20.99 -8.79 -9.53
N LEU A 75 20.82 -9.98 -8.92
CA LEU A 75 20.24 -11.13 -9.60
C LEU A 75 18.72 -11.02 -9.54
N SER A 76 18.06 -11.03 -10.71
CA SER A 76 16.61 -11.19 -10.77
C SER A 76 16.26 -12.60 -10.28
N VAL A 77 15.45 -12.65 -9.23
CA VAL A 77 14.93 -13.87 -8.64
C VAL A 77 13.46 -13.96 -8.97
N ASP A 78 13.04 -15.12 -9.47
CA ASP A 78 11.64 -15.51 -9.61
C ASP A 78 11.41 -16.66 -8.63
N SER A 79 10.91 -16.32 -7.45
CA SER A 79 10.68 -17.28 -6.38
C SER A 79 9.21 -17.64 -6.30
N PRO A 80 8.83 -18.92 -6.45
CA PRO A 80 7.43 -19.33 -6.38
C PRO A 80 6.82 -19.22 -4.96
N ILE A 81 7.61 -18.83 -3.96
CA ILE A 81 7.18 -18.65 -2.55
C ILE A 81 7.24 -17.20 -2.07
N LEU A 82 7.89 -16.31 -2.83
CA LEU A 82 7.87 -14.88 -2.56
C LEU A 82 6.84 -14.22 -3.46
N ASN A 83 6.34 -13.07 -3.03
CA ASN A 83 5.60 -12.18 -3.91
C ASN A 83 6.58 -11.19 -4.58
N ALA A 84 6.06 -10.26 -5.36
CA ALA A 84 6.89 -9.26 -6.05
C ALA A 84 7.73 -8.39 -5.07
N PHE A 85 7.20 -8.06 -3.89
CA PHE A 85 7.96 -7.32 -2.88
C PHE A 85 9.11 -8.15 -2.30
N GLY A 86 8.85 -9.42 -1.97
CA GLY A 86 9.89 -10.34 -1.51
C GLY A 86 11.00 -10.54 -2.55
N ASP A 87 10.64 -10.66 -3.84
CA ASP A 87 11.62 -10.75 -4.92
C ASP A 87 12.41 -9.44 -5.10
N GLU A 88 11.74 -8.28 -4.97
CA GLU A 88 12.41 -6.97 -5.06
C GLU A 88 13.38 -6.75 -3.90
N ILE A 89 13.04 -7.19 -2.68
CA ILE A 89 13.97 -7.20 -1.53
C ILE A 89 15.24 -7.98 -1.90
N ILE A 90 15.09 -9.23 -2.36
CA ILE A 90 16.25 -10.09 -2.67
C ILE A 90 17.07 -9.50 -3.81
N LYS A 91 16.42 -8.96 -4.84
CA LYS A 91 17.09 -8.28 -5.96
C LYS A 91 17.87 -7.04 -5.50
N THR A 92 17.31 -6.23 -4.60
CA THR A 92 17.88 -4.96 -4.18
C THR A 92 19.00 -5.13 -3.15
N VAL A 93 18.81 -5.96 -2.13
CA VAL A 93 19.78 -6.08 -1.02
C VAL A 93 20.53 -7.41 -1.00
N GLY A 94 20.05 -8.43 -1.70
CA GLY A 94 20.60 -9.77 -1.66
C GLY A 94 20.23 -10.54 -0.39
N LYS A 95 20.09 -11.86 -0.49
CA LYS A 95 19.71 -12.73 0.63
C LYS A 95 20.65 -12.60 1.83
N LYS A 96 21.96 -12.41 1.59
CA LYS A 96 22.95 -12.26 2.66
C LYS A 96 22.66 -11.02 3.52
N ALA A 97 22.31 -9.90 2.91
CA ALA A 97 22.00 -8.68 3.63
C ALA A 97 20.67 -8.82 4.39
N VAL A 98 19.64 -9.43 3.79
CA VAL A 98 18.36 -9.72 4.50
C VAL A 98 18.62 -10.51 5.78
N LEU A 99 19.46 -11.55 5.72
CA LEU A 99 19.82 -12.34 6.90
C LEU A 99 20.55 -11.52 7.96
N ALA A 100 21.39 -10.57 7.57
CA ALA A 100 22.07 -9.67 8.50
C ALA A 100 21.11 -8.64 9.12
N MET A 101 20.15 -8.12 8.34
CA MET A 101 19.12 -7.18 8.78
C MET A 101 18.15 -7.79 9.80
N ARG A 102 18.14 -9.11 10.03
CA ARG A 102 17.36 -9.71 11.13
C ARG A 102 17.71 -9.13 12.51
N ALA A 103 18.96 -8.69 12.69
CA ALA A 103 19.41 -8.03 13.92
C ALA A 103 18.95 -6.56 13.99
N ASP A 104 18.66 -5.94 12.85
CA ASP A 104 18.16 -4.56 12.73
C ASP A 104 17.12 -4.46 11.58
N PRO A 105 15.87 -4.87 11.83
CA PRO A 105 14.84 -4.91 10.78
C PRO A 105 14.51 -3.54 10.19
N ALA A 106 14.81 -2.45 10.90
CA ALA A 106 14.61 -1.08 10.42
C ALA A 106 15.45 -0.79 9.16
N ALA A 107 16.59 -1.45 8.99
CA ALA A 107 17.44 -1.30 7.81
C ALA A 107 16.74 -1.70 6.50
N LEU A 108 15.72 -2.58 6.57
CA LEU A 108 14.92 -2.97 5.40
C LEU A 108 14.10 -1.79 4.86
N ALA A 109 13.55 -0.95 5.74
CA ALA A 109 12.81 0.25 5.34
C ALA A 109 13.68 1.19 4.50
N THR A 110 14.90 1.45 4.97
CA THR A 110 15.87 2.30 4.26
C THR A 110 16.26 1.71 2.92
N ALA A 111 16.38 0.39 2.82
CA ALA A 111 16.74 -0.26 1.57
C ALA A 111 15.64 -0.13 0.50
N MET A 112 14.38 -0.13 0.93
CA MET A 112 13.19 -0.12 0.05
C MET A 112 12.62 1.30 -0.14
N ILE A 113 13.38 2.36 0.18
CA ILE A 113 12.89 3.75 0.12
C ILE A 113 12.82 4.32 -1.31
N LEU A 114 13.36 3.60 -2.30
CA LEU A 114 13.42 4.01 -3.71
C LEU A 114 12.48 3.20 -4.61
N THR A 115 11.68 2.31 -4.03
CA THR A 115 10.75 1.44 -4.74
C THR A 115 9.31 1.79 -4.35
N ASP A 116 8.41 1.68 -5.32
CA ASP A 116 6.96 1.91 -5.22
C ASP A 116 6.33 0.91 -6.18
N LEU A 117 6.07 -0.31 -5.70
CA LEU A 117 5.74 -1.45 -6.55
C LEU A 117 4.30 -1.42 -7.07
N ASP A 118 3.36 -0.83 -6.32
CA ASP A 118 1.97 -0.70 -6.76
C ASP A 118 1.65 0.67 -7.40
N GLY A 119 2.57 1.63 -7.33
CA GLY A 119 2.46 2.93 -7.97
C GLY A 119 1.46 3.85 -7.29
N ASP A 120 1.10 3.57 -6.03
CA ASP A 120 0.18 4.42 -5.28
C ASP A 120 0.81 5.78 -4.91
N GLY A 121 2.16 5.86 -4.92
CA GLY A 121 2.98 7.03 -4.65
C GLY A 121 3.53 7.10 -3.22
N ILE A 122 3.37 6.04 -2.43
CA ILE A 122 4.03 5.78 -1.14
C ILE A 122 5.17 4.79 -1.42
N MET A 123 6.35 5.04 -0.85
CA MET A 123 7.50 4.14 -1.07
C MET A 123 7.33 2.85 -0.26
N ASP A 124 7.73 1.71 -0.81
CA ASP A 124 7.56 0.40 -0.15
C ASP A 124 8.24 0.35 1.23
N GLY A 125 9.35 1.09 1.41
CA GLY A 125 10.02 1.25 2.69
C GLY A 125 9.18 1.99 3.74
N ASP A 126 8.42 3.01 3.33
CA ASP A 126 7.47 3.70 4.20
C ASP A 126 6.29 2.79 4.52
N GLU A 127 5.81 2.01 3.57
CA GLU A 127 4.74 1.04 3.76
C GLU A 127 5.12 -0.09 4.73
N TYR A 128 6.37 -0.56 4.65
CA TYR A 128 6.92 -1.50 5.62
C TYR A 128 6.90 -0.93 7.04
N LEU A 129 7.18 0.37 7.22
CA LEU A 129 7.10 1.05 8.52
C LEU A 129 5.66 1.28 8.97
N ASP A 130 4.76 1.59 8.04
CA ASP A 130 3.34 1.83 8.29
C ASP A 130 2.52 0.54 8.43
N GLY A 131 3.13 -0.62 8.17
CA GLY A 131 2.47 -1.92 8.19
C GLY A 131 1.40 -2.05 7.10
N THR A 132 1.59 -1.37 5.98
CA THR A 132 0.73 -1.43 4.79
C THR A 132 1.28 -2.44 3.77
N HIS A 133 0.59 -2.63 2.65
CA HIS A 133 0.85 -3.77 1.78
C HIS A 133 1.51 -3.24 0.50
N PRO A 134 2.80 -3.55 0.24
CA PRO A 134 3.56 -2.96 -0.88
C PRO A 134 3.11 -3.32 -2.30
N LEU A 135 1.95 -3.95 -2.43
CA LEU A 135 1.42 -4.44 -3.71
C LEU A 135 -0.10 -4.17 -3.82
N ASP A 136 -0.68 -3.43 -2.86
CA ASP A 136 -2.10 -3.08 -2.88
C ASP A 136 -2.23 -1.55 -2.77
N PRO A 137 -2.57 -0.88 -3.89
CA PRO A 137 -2.56 0.57 -3.98
C PRO A 137 -3.66 1.25 -3.14
N ASN A 138 -4.51 0.47 -2.47
CA ASN A 138 -5.54 0.97 -1.56
C ASN A 138 -5.25 0.65 -0.08
N HIS A 139 -4.10 0.02 0.22
CA HIS A 139 -3.77 -0.42 1.57
C HIS A 139 -2.79 0.51 2.32
N GLY A 140 -2.22 1.50 1.64
CA GLY A 140 -1.36 2.54 2.22
C GLY A 140 -1.96 3.30 3.40
N ASP A 141 -1.14 4.10 4.10
CA ASP A 141 -1.65 4.92 5.21
C ASP A 141 -2.73 5.90 4.70
N PRO A 142 -3.93 5.95 5.35
CA PRO A 142 -5.04 6.74 4.83
C PRO A 142 -4.69 8.22 4.62
N TRP A 143 -3.84 8.79 5.46
CA TRP A 143 -3.46 10.20 5.32
C TRP A 143 -2.41 10.40 4.22
N LYS A 144 -1.42 9.51 4.13
CA LYS A 144 -0.45 9.54 3.02
C LYS A 144 -1.14 9.37 1.67
N LEU A 145 -2.01 8.37 1.54
CA LEU A 145 -2.83 8.14 0.35
C LEU A 145 -3.68 9.37 -0.01
N ALA A 146 -4.32 9.99 0.98
CA ALA A 146 -5.10 11.20 0.75
C ALA A 146 -4.23 12.32 0.18
N VAL A 147 -3.06 12.59 0.78
CA VAL A 147 -2.14 13.63 0.30
C VAL A 147 -1.65 13.34 -1.11
N VAL A 148 -1.24 12.11 -1.40
CA VAL A 148 -0.78 11.70 -2.73
C VAL A 148 -1.89 11.87 -3.78
N ASN A 149 -3.11 11.41 -3.48
CA ASN A 149 -4.25 11.53 -4.38
C ASN A 149 -4.68 12.99 -4.60
N LEU A 150 -4.65 13.84 -3.56
CA LEU A 150 -4.87 15.28 -3.71
C LEU A 150 -3.83 15.91 -4.65
N GLY A 151 -2.57 15.51 -4.53
CA GLY A 151 -1.49 15.95 -5.41
C GLY A 151 -1.69 15.51 -6.87
N ARG A 152 -2.10 14.25 -7.07
CA ARG A 152 -2.36 13.64 -8.39
C ARG A 152 -3.52 14.33 -9.11
N HIS A 153 -4.58 14.70 -8.39
CA HIS A 153 -5.80 15.32 -8.94
C HIS A 153 -5.88 16.83 -8.77
N LYS A 154 -4.78 17.51 -8.42
CA LYS A 154 -4.78 18.95 -8.13
C LYS A 154 -5.35 19.80 -9.27
N LEU A 155 -5.06 19.44 -10.54
CA LEU A 155 -5.54 20.19 -11.69
C LEU A 155 -7.04 20.01 -11.90
N ASP A 156 -7.55 18.78 -11.75
CA ASP A 156 -8.97 18.47 -11.85
C ASP A 156 -9.76 19.21 -10.76
N LEU A 157 -9.24 19.20 -9.53
CA LEU A 157 -9.83 19.91 -8.39
C LEU A 157 -9.84 21.43 -8.61
N LEU A 158 -8.76 22.00 -9.16
CA LEU A 158 -8.69 23.42 -9.50
C LEU A 158 -9.69 23.78 -10.61
N LEU A 159 -9.78 22.96 -11.65
CA LEU A 159 -10.73 23.17 -12.74
C LEU A 159 -12.17 23.07 -12.24
N LEU A 160 -12.47 22.09 -11.39
CA LEU A 160 -13.77 21.92 -10.76
C LEU A 160 -14.15 23.14 -9.91
N ALA A 161 -13.21 23.62 -9.08
CA ALA A 161 -13.41 24.82 -8.27
C ALA A 161 -13.67 26.06 -9.14
N LEU A 162 -12.86 26.25 -10.19
CA LEU A 162 -13.03 27.36 -11.13
C LEU A 162 -14.39 27.30 -11.83
N ALA A 163 -14.77 26.12 -12.34
CA ALA A 163 -16.06 25.91 -13.00
C ALA A 163 -17.23 26.20 -12.05
N THR A 164 -17.13 25.77 -10.79
CA THR A 164 -18.14 26.03 -9.76
C THR A 164 -18.27 27.53 -9.48
N VAL A 165 -17.16 28.23 -9.29
CA VAL A 165 -17.14 29.68 -9.03
C VAL A 165 -17.70 30.46 -10.22
N LEU A 166 -17.21 30.19 -11.43
CA LEU A 166 -17.68 30.88 -12.64
C LEU A 166 -19.15 30.57 -12.92
N GLY A 167 -19.60 29.33 -12.69
CA GLY A 167 -21.00 28.93 -12.85
C GLY A 167 -21.93 29.67 -11.88
N LEU A 168 -21.57 29.71 -10.59
CA LEU A 168 -22.32 30.46 -9.58
C LEU A 168 -22.32 31.96 -9.86
N TYR A 169 -21.17 32.51 -10.29
CA TYR A 169 -21.06 33.92 -10.69
C TYR A 169 -21.97 34.23 -11.88
N GLY A 170 -21.93 33.42 -12.94
CA GLY A 170 -22.76 33.57 -14.13
C GLY A 170 -24.26 33.48 -13.80
N LEU A 171 -24.66 32.48 -13.01
CA LEU A 171 -26.06 32.34 -12.57
C LEU A 171 -26.52 33.55 -11.77
N GLY A 172 -25.70 34.02 -10.83
CA GLY A 172 -26.00 35.22 -10.05
C GLY A 172 -26.16 36.47 -10.92
N HIS A 173 -25.34 36.61 -11.97
CA HIS A 173 -25.46 37.72 -12.91
C HIS A 173 -26.76 37.66 -13.72
N ILE A 174 -27.13 36.48 -14.21
CA ILE A 174 -28.38 36.26 -14.96
C ILE A 174 -29.61 36.54 -14.09
N LEU A 175 -29.63 36.06 -12.84
CA LEU A 175 -30.74 36.31 -11.92
C LEU A 175 -30.90 37.80 -11.60
N ARG A 176 -29.79 38.52 -11.43
CA ARG A 176 -29.82 39.98 -11.23
C ARG A 176 -30.33 40.71 -12.46
N TRP A 177 -29.97 40.26 -13.66
CA TRP A 177 -30.49 40.79 -14.91
C TRP A 177 -32.01 40.57 -15.01
N PHE A 178 -32.50 39.36 -14.75
CA PHE A 178 -33.95 39.08 -14.73
C PHE A 178 -34.69 39.93 -13.68
N GLY A 179 -34.11 40.12 -12.49
CA GLY A 179 -34.67 40.99 -11.45
C GLY A 179 -34.82 42.43 -11.93
N HIS A 180 -33.78 42.98 -12.58
CA HIS A 180 -33.83 44.31 -13.17
C HIS A 180 -34.92 44.44 -14.26
N GLU A 181 -35.03 43.47 -15.17
CA GLU A 181 -36.07 43.48 -16.20
C GLU A 181 -37.48 43.40 -15.60
N ALA A 182 -37.67 42.62 -14.53
CA ALA A 182 -38.94 42.55 -13.80
C ALA A 182 -39.29 43.90 -13.14
N ASP A 183 -38.31 44.57 -12.51
CA ASP A 183 -38.52 45.88 -11.89
C ASP A 183 -38.88 46.96 -12.93
N VAL A 184 -38.24 46.93 -14.10
CA VAL A 184 -38.59 47.81 -15.22
C VAL A 184 -40.01 47.53 -15.72
N ALA A 185 -40.41 46.26 -15.87
CA ALA A 185 -41.75 45.89 -16.31
C ALA A 185 -42.86 46.30 -15.32
N LEU A 186 -42.55 46.32 -14.02
CA LEU A 186 -43.45 46.78 -12.96
C LEU A 186 -43.43 48.30 -12.73
N GLY A 187 -42.66 49.06 -13.52
CA GLY A 187 -42.54 50.52 -13.39
C GLY A 187 -41.75 50.99 -12.16
N LYS A 188 -40.98 50.10 -11.52
CA LYS A 188 -40.15 50.38 -10.33
C LYS A 188 -38.71 50.76 -10.67
N GLY A 189 -38.26 50.51 -11.91
CA GLY A 189 -36.90 50.78 -12.39
C GLY A 189 -36.86 51.61 -13.68
N SER A 190 -35.67 52.11 -14.04
CA SER A 190 -35.43 52.85 -15.29
C SER A 190 -34.34 52.16 -16.11
N ARG A 191 -34.50 52.10 -17.45
CA ARG A 191 -33.46 51.52 -18.31
C ARG A 191 -32.20 52.40 -18.28
N PRO A 192 -31.00 51.82 -18.15
CA PRO A 192 -29.77 52.59 -18.33
C PRO A 192 -29.75 53.20 -19.73
N LYS A 193 -29.32 54.46 -19.84
CA LYS A 193 -29.15 55.13 -21.13
C LYS A 193 -28.04 54.41 -21.91
N GLN A 194 -28.36 54.00 -23.14
CA GLN A 194 -27.39 53.48 -24.11
C GLN A 194 -26.32 54.52 -24.43
#